data_AF-A0A816N6R2-F1
#
_entry.id   AF-A0A816N6R2-F1
#
_cell.length_a   1.000
_cell.length_b   1.000
_cell.length_c   1.000
_cell.angle_alpha   90.00
_cell.angle_beta   90.00
_cell.angle_gamma   90.00
#
_symmetry.space_group_name_H-M   'P 1'
#
loop_
_entity.id
_entity.type
_entity.pdbx_description
1 polymer ?
#
loop_
_entity_poly.entity_id
_entity_poly.type
_entity_poly.pdbx_seq_one_letter_code
_entity_poly.pdbx_strand_id
1 'polypeptide(L)'
;MEANNKLILMLLIISVLPHIIFSSATSSSAKEYDTKAYVDSWCRTTLYPNLCVRSLSRYVRSRAMQNPRDLARFALKASLYRAKYTKAFLLKEVAKLGGDSVNQLSLAIAELDRVNRRGGKSQVNLGGT
;
A
#
# COMPACT_ATOMS: atom_id res chain seq x y z
N MET A 1 31.26 21.82 4.60
CA MET A 1 30.89 20.76 3.64
C MET A 1 30.71 19.43 4.40
N GLU A 2 29.92 19.43 5.47
CA GLU A 2 29.86 18.33 6.44
C GLU A 2 28.45 17.72 6.57
N ALA A 3 27.41 18.49 6.22
CA ALA A 3 26.02 18.05 6.24
C ALA A 3 25.65 17.10 5.09
N ASN A 4 26.29 17.28 3.93
CA ASN A 4 26.15 16.42 2.76
C ASN A 4 26.67 15.00 3.03
N ASN A 5 27.80 14.86 3.74
CA ASN A 5 28.35 13.56 4.08
C ASN A 5 27.45 12.79 5.07
N LYS A 6 26.86 13.50 6.04
CA LYS A 6 25.89 12.92 6.98
C LYS A 6 24.59 12.51 6.29
N LEU A 7 24.12 13.29 5.31
CA LEU A 7 22.93 12.98 4.52
C LEU A 7 23.17 11.77 3.60
N ILE A 8 24.35 11.67 2.98
CA ILE A 8 24.76 10.52 2.15
C ILE A 8 24.88 9.26 3.01
N LEU A 9 25.47 9.36 4.21
CA LEU A 9 25.57 8.25 5.15
C LEU A 9 24.19 7.76 5.60
N MET A 10 23.27 8.67 5.90
CA MET A 10 21.88 8.34 6.23
C MET A 10 21.16 7.63 5.06
N LEU A 11 21.36 8.09 3.83
CA LEU A 11 20.75 7.49 2.64
C LEU A 11 21.26 6.06 2.40
N LEU A 12 22.57 5.82 2.62
CA LEU A 12 23.19 4.51 2.48
C LEU A 12 22.67 3.52 3.53
N ILE A 13 22.52 3.94 4.79
CA ILE A 13 22.00 3.07 5.86
C ILE A 13 20.56 2.63 5.56
N ILE A 14 19.71 3.56 5.09
CA ILE A 14 18.30 3.27 4.74
C ILE A 14 18.22 2.28 3.56
N SER A 15 19.15 2.33 2.61
CA SER A 15 19.15 1.45 1.43
C SER A 15 19.62 0.02 1.72
N VAL A 16 20.42 -0.20 2.76
CA VAL A 16 21.06 -1.51 3.03
C VAL A 16 20.30 -2.33 4.09
N LEU A 17 19.53 -1.67 4.95
CA LEU A 17 18.68 -2.32 5.97
C LEU A 17 17.68 -3.39 5.45
N PRO A 18 17.13 -3.32 4.22
CA PRO A 18 16.21 -4.33 3.72
C PRO A 18 16.85 -5.68 3.34
N HIS A 19 18.18 -5.76 3.21
CA HIS A 19 18.85 -6.91 2.60
C HIS A 19 19.28 -8.03 3.58
N ILE A 20 19.12 -7.85 4.90
CA ILE A 20 19.63 -8.80 5.91
C ILE A 20 18.60 -9.89 6.30
N ILE A 21 17.43 -9.96 5.68
CA ILE A 21 16.38 -10.94 6.06
C ILE A 21 15.92 -11.75 4.84
N PHE A 22 16.84 -12.50 4.23
CA PHE A 22 16.48 -13.65 3.40
C PHE A 22 17.25 -14.88 3.89
N SER A 23 16.87 -15.40 5.05
CA SER A 23 17.12 -16.79 5.40
C SER A 23 15.88 -17.59 5.02
N SER A 24 15.91 -18.21 3.85
CA SER A 24 14.93 -19.22 3.44
C SER A 24 15.17 -20.50 4.24
N ALA A 25 14.32 -20.76 5.23
CA ALA A 25 14.11 -22.09 5.79
C ALA A 25 12.79 -22.64 5.23
N THR A 26 12.90 -23.54 4.25
CA THR A 26 11.78 -24.28 3.70
C THR A 26 11.37 -25.33 4.73
N SER A 27 10.22 -25.15 5.39
CA SER A 27 9.56 -26.22 6.13
C SER A 27 8.13 -26.36 5.64
N SER A 28 7.93 -27.31 4.72
CA SER A 28 6.62 -27.76 4.26
C SER A 28 5.88 -28.46 5.40
N SER A 29 5.06 -27.70 6.10
CA SER A 29 3.87 -28.19 6.78
C SER A 29 2.75 -27.25 6.34
N ALA A 30 1.59 -27.79 5.96
CA ALA A 30 0.44 -27.01 5.57
C ALA A 30 -0.10 -26.23 6.79
N LYS A 31 0.62 -25.17 7.18
CA LYS A 31 0.16 -24.17 8.12
C LYS A 31 -0.95 -23.41 7.43
N GLU A 32 -2.11 -23.38 8.07
CA GLU A 32 -3.19 -22.48 7.71
C GLU A 32 -2.62 -21.07 7.53
N TYR A 33 -2.67 -20.56 6.31
CA TYR A 33 -2.15 -19.25 5.99
C TYR A 33 -3.01 -18.20 6.70
N ASP A 34 -2.52 -17.68 7.82
CA ASP A 34 -3.21 -16.65 8.56
C ASP A 34 -2.97 -15.28 7.91
N THR A 35 -3.83 -14.94 6.96
CA THR A 35 -3.85 -13.62 6.29
C THR A 35 -3.96 -12.47 7.30
N LYS A 36 -4.60 -12.69 8.46
CA LYS A 36 -4.73 -11.66 9.50
C LYS A 36 -3.39 -11.45 10.20
N ALA A 37 -2.70 -12.50 10.61
CA ALA A 37 -1.35 -12.38 11.16
C ALA A 37 -0.38 -11.75 10.17
N TYR A 38 -0.52 -12.06 8.87
CA TYR A 38 0.25 -11.41 7.81
C TYR A 38 0.00 -9.90 7.80
N VAL A 39 -1.26 -9.44 7.70
CA VAL A 39 -1.59 -8.00 7.77
C VAL A 39 -1.10 -7.35 9.05
N ASP A 40 -1.30 -8.00 10.20
CA ASP A 40 -0.89 -7.48 11.50
C ASP A 40 0.63 -7.24 11.54
N SER A 41 1.44 -8.14 10.96
CA SER A 41 2.90 -7.98 10.88
C SER A 41 3.33 -6.74 10.08
N TRP A 42 2.67 -6.46 8.96
CA TRP A 42 2.96 -5.28 8.12
C TRP A 42 2.45 -3.99 8.74
N CYS A 43 1.30 -4.03 9.40
CA CYS A 43 0.70 -2.83 9.99
C CYS A 43 1.39 -2.38 11.28
N ARG A 44 2.06 -3.29 12.01
CA ARG A 44 2.78 -2.98 13.26
C ARG A 44 3.87 -1.93 13.12
N THR A 45 4.50 -1.81 11.95
CA THR A 45 5.57 -0.84 11.68
C THR A 45 5.05 0.49 11.14
N THR A 46 3.74 0.61 10.88
CA THR A 46 3.15 1.84 10.36
C THR A 46 2.88 2.85 11.47
N LEU A 47 2.80 4.14 11.13
CA LEU A 47 2.46 5.21 12.07
C LEU A 47 1.06 5.04 12.71
N TYR A 48 0.14 4.37 12.00
CA TYR A 48 -1.24 4.15 12.46
C TYR A 48 -1.64 2.67 12.34
N PRO A 49 -1.14 1.77 13.22
CA PRO A 49 -1.34 0.32 13.09
C PRO A 49 -2.82 -0.09 13.05
N ASN A 50 -3.64 0.44 13.95
CA ASN A 50 -5.08 0.14 14.00
C ASN A 50 -5.82 0.58 12.73
N LEU A 51 -5.45 1.74 12.17
CA LEU A 51 -6.04 2.24 10.93
C LEU A 51 -5.62 1.38 9.73
N CYS A 52 -4.35 0.96 9.70
CA CYS A 52 -3.81 0.06 8.68
C CYS A 52 -4.58 -1.27 8.67
N VAL A 53 -4.69 -1.95 9.83
CA VAL A 53 -5.40 -3.23 9.96
C VAL A 53 -6.86 -3.07 9.56
N ARG A 54 -7.56 -2.05 10.07
CA ARG A 54 -8.97 -1.80 9.71
C ARG A 54 -9.17 -1.50 8.23
N SER A 55 -8.21 -0.83 7.59
CA SER A 55 -8.30 -0.50 6.16
C SER A 55 -8.09 -1.73 5.28
N LEU A 56 -7.18 -2.61 5.69
CA LEU A 56 -6.80 -3.83 4.98
C LEU A 56 -7.67 -5.05 5.31
N SER A 57 -8.29 -5.11 6.49
CA SER A 57 -9.11 -6.25 6.94
C SER A 57 -10.25 -6.60 6.00
N ARG A 58 -10.78 -5.61 5.29
CA ARG A 58 -11.81 -5.80 4.24
C ARG A 58 -11.32 -6.65 3.07
N TYR A 59 -10.01 -6.76 2.89
CA TYR A 59 -9.34 -7.51 1.82
C TYR A 59 -8.76 -8.85 2.31
N VAL A 60 -8.66 -9.06 3.63
CA VAL A 60 -8.10 -10.27 4.29
C VAL A 60 -8.88 -11.55 3.99
N ARG A 61 -10.18 -11.46 3.66
CA ARG A 61 -11.00 -12.62 3.30
C ARG A 61 -10.65 -13.24 1.94
N SER A 62 -9.86 -12.54 1.13
CA SER A 62 -9.41 -13.07 -0.15
C SER A 62 -8.10 -13.82 0.05
N ARG A 63 -8.05 -15.11 -0.32
CA ARG A 63 -6.78 -15.84 -0.46
C ARG A 63 -5.81 -15.18 -1.46
N ALA A 64 -6.18 -14.07 -2.10
CA ALA A 64 -5.37 -13.29 -3.02
C ALA A 64 -4.31 -12.40 -2.34
N MET A 65 -4.03 -12.60 -1.05
CA MET A 65 -3.11 -11.77 -0.29
C MET A 65 -1.95 -12.60 0.23
N GLN A 66 -1.17 -13.19 -0.69
CA GLN A 66 -0.13 -14.18 -0.38
C GLN A 66 1.28 -13.59 -0.46
N ASN A 67 1.43 -12.40 -1.05
CA ASN A 67 2.73 -11.77 -1.23
C ASN A 67 2.69 -10.24 -0.96
N PRO A 68 3.87 -9.59 -0.82
CA PRO A 68 3.95 -8.15 -0.55
C PRO A 68 3.35 -7.28 -1.67
N ARG A 69 3.34 -7.75 -2.93
CA ARG A 69 2.72 -7.04 -4.05
C ARG A 69 1.19 -7.00 -3.90
N ASP A 70 0.58 -8.07 -3.44
CA ASP A 70 -0.86 -8.12 -3.17
C ASP A 70 -1.24 -7.12 -2.08
N LEU A 71 -0.48 -7.09 -0.99
CA LEU A 71 -0.64 -6.13 0.09
C LEU A 71 -0.55 -4.68 -0.45
N ALA A 72 0.50 -4.36 -1.22
CA ALA A 72 0.67 -3.04 -1.82
C ALA A 72 -0.51 -2.66 -2.72
N ARG A 73 -1.03 -3.62 -3.50
CA ARG A 73 -2.22 -3.41 -4.32
C ARG A 73 -3.46 -3.14 -3.48
N PHE A 74 -3.68 -3.89 -2.40
CA PHE A 74 -4.83 -3.67 -1.52
C PHE A 74 -4.73 -2.33 -0.79
N ALA A 75 -3.54 -1.94 -0.36
CA ALA A 75 -3.29 -0.60 0.19
C ALA A 75 -3.64 0.49 -0.83
N LEU A 76 -3.23 0.34 -2.10
CA LEU A 76 -3.56 1.28 -3.17
C LEU A 76 -5.07 1.36 -3.42
N LYS A 77 -5.77 0.22 -3.45
CA LYS A 77 -7.23 0.17 -3.57
C LYS A 77 -7.92 0.87 -2.38
N ALA A 78 -7.43 0.66 -1.17
CA ALA A 78 -7.96 1.29 0.03
C ALA A 78 -7.78 2.83 -0.04
N SER A 79 -6.60 3.30 -0.46
CA SER A 79 -6.32 4.73 -0.66
C SER A 79 -7.20 5.34 -1.74
N LEU A 80 -7.34 4.67 -2.89
CA LEU A 80 -8.20 5.12 -3.98
C LEU A 80 -9.66 5.24 -3.57
N TYR A 81 -10.15 4.25 -2.81
CA TYR A 81 -11.50 4.26 -2.26
C TYR A 81 -11.70 5.47 -1.34
N ARG A 82 -10.80 5.69 -0.38
CA ARG A 82 -10.87 6.84 0.53
C ARG A 82 -10.82 8.17 -0.21
N ALA A 83 -9.91 8.32 -1.18
CA ALA A 83 -9.80 9.55 -1.97
C ALA A 83 -11.08 9.85 -2.75
N LYS A 84 -11.72 8.84 -3.37
CA LYS A 84 -13.02 8.99 -4.04
C LYS A 84 -14.13 9.43 -3.08
N TYR A 85 -14.18 8.85 -1.88
CA TYR A 85 -15.13 9.26 -0.85
C TYR A 85 -14.90 10.70 -0.39
N THR A 86 -13.64 11.09 -0.15
CA THR A 86 -13.30 12.47 0.21
C THR A 86 -13.71 13.44 -0.89
N LYS A 87 -13.45 13.13 -2.16
CA LYS A 87 -13.91 13.96 -3.29
C LYS A 87 -15.43 14.12 -3.29
N ALA A 88 -16.19 13.03 -3.12
CA ALA A 88 -17.65 13.08 -3.10
C ALA A 88 -18.18 13.91 -1.92
N PHE A 89 -17.56 13.77 -0.75
CA PHE A 89 -17.88 14.58 0.43
C PHE A 89 -17.61 16.07 0.17
N LEU A 90 -16.44 16.41 -0.40
CA LEU A 90 -16.09 17.80 -0.70
C LEU A 90 -17.02 18.43 -1.74
N LEU A 91 -17.38 17.69 -2.78
CA LEU A 91 -18.35 18.14 -3.79
C LEU A 91 -19.73 18.42 -3.19
N LYS A 92 -20.13 17.65 -2.18
CA LYS A 92 -21.44 17.78 -1.53
C LYS A 92 -21.47 18.91 -0.50
N GLU A 93 -20.51 18.92 0.41
CA GLU A 93 -20.52 19.83 1.59
C GLU A 93 -19.89 21.18 1.28
N VAL A 94 -19.05 21.24 0.24
CA VAL A 94 -18.23 22.42 -0.03
C VAL A 94 -18.35 22.83 -1.48
N ALA A 95 -19.57 23.19 -1.87
CA ALA A 95 -19.85 23.98 -3.07
C ALA A 95 -19.07 25.33 -3.11
N LYS A 96 -18.42 25.71 -2.00
CA LYS A 96 -17.60 26.93 -1.83
C LYS A 96 -16.09 26.72 -1.71
N LEU A 97 -15.56 25.50 -1.58
CA LEU A 97 -14.11 25.29 -1.70
C LEU A 97 -13.83 25.45 -3.18
N GLY A 98 -13.08 26.49 -3.55
CA GLY A 98 -12.77 26.82 -4.94
C GLY A 98 -12.45 25.56 -5.74
N GLY A 99 -13.08 25.42 -6.90
CA GLY A 99 -13.08 24.19 -7.71
C GLY A 99 -11.68 23.61 -7.92
N ASP A 100 -10.65 24.44 -7.89
CA ASP A 100 -9.23 24.09 -8.01
C ASP A 100 -8.77 22.99 -7.05
N SER A 101 -9.17 23.00 -5.77
CA SER A 101 -8.76 21.95 -4.82
C SER A 101 -9.41 20.60 -5.15
N VAL A 102 -10.65 20.61 -5.61
CA VAL A 102 -11.37 19.39 -6.02
C VAL A 102 -10.84 18.89 -7.36
N ASN A 103 -10.43 19.79 -8.25
CA ASN A 103 -9.79 19.48 -9.53
C ASN A 103 -8.42 18.82 -9.32
N GLN A 104 -7.57 19.39 -8.46
CA GLN A 104 -6.30 18.79 -8.04
C GLN A 104 -6.49 17.38 -7.47
N LEU A 105 -7.45 17.21 -6.55
CA LEU A 105 -7.77 15.90 -5.99
C LEU A 105 -8.27 14.91 -7.06
N SER A 106 -9.03 15.40 -8.04
CA SER A 106 -9.52 14.59 -9.17
C SER A 106 -8.38 14.08 -10.05
N LEU A 107 -7.39 14.92 -10.34
CA LEU A 107 -6.19 14.53 -11.08
C LEU A 107 -5.38 13.48 -10.32
N ALA A 108 -5.16 13.68 -9.03
CA ALA A 108 -4.46 12.72 -8.18
C ALA A 108 -5.18 11.36 -8.13
N ILE A 109 -6.52 11.35 -8.00
CA ILE A 109 -7.32 10.12 -8.02
C ILE A 109 -7.19 9.40 -9.37
N ALA A 110 -7.20 10.14 -10.49
CA ALA A 110 -7.06 9.57 -11.82
C ALA A 110 -5.71 8.88 -12.01
N GLU A 111 -4.62 9.50 -11.52
CA GLU A 111 -3.29 8.88 -11.58
C GLU A 111 -3.20 7.64 -10.68
N LEU A 112 -3.77 7.70 -9.47
CA LEU A 112 -3.82 6.57 -8.56
C LEU A 112 -4.60 5.38 -9.16
N ASP A 113 -5.67 5.66 -9.92
CA ASP A 113 -6.45 4.66 -10.66
C ASP A 113 -5.64 4.02 -11.80
N ARG A 114 -4.85 4.82 -12.54
CA ARG A 114 -3.94 4.30 -13.57
C ARG A 114 -2.89 3.38 -12.98
N VAL A 115 -2.28 3.74 -11.84
CA VAL A 115 -1.31 2.89 -11.15
C VAL A 115 -1.97 1.58 -10.70
N ASN A 116 -3.19 1.66 -10.14
CA ASN A 116 -3.93 0.47 -9.72
C ASN A 116 -4.26 -0.47 -10.89
N ARG A 117 -4.63 0.07 -12.06
CA ARG A 117 -4.87 -0.73 -13.27
C ARG A 117 -3.61 -1.35 -13.84
N ARG A 118 -2.48 -0.62 -13.88
CA ARG A 118 -1.17 -1.17 -14.28
C ARG A 118 -0.76 -2.33 -13.37
N GLY A 119 -0.91 -2.15 -12.06
CA GLY A 119 -0.62 -3.20 -11.07
C GLY A 119 -1.49 -4.44 -11.25
N GLY A 120 -2.76 -4.31 -11.64
CA GLY A 120 -3.67 -5.43 -11.89
C GLY A 120 -3.27 -6.29 -13.10
N LYS A 121 -2.92 -5.66 -14.23
CA LYS A 121 -2.51 -6.38 -15.45
C LYS A 121 -1.23 -7.21 -15.26
N SER A 122 -0.31 -6.74 -14.42
CA SER A 122 0.94 -7.45 -14.17
C SER A 122 0.78 -8.81 -13.48
N GLN A 123 -0.35 -9.10 -12.82
CA GLN A 123 -0.55 -10.41 -12.18
C GLN A 123 -1.31 -11.42 -13.01
N VAL A 124 -2.08 -11.00 -14.01
CA VAL A 124 -2.73 -11.94 -14.93
C VAL A 124 -1.68 -12.75 -15.72
N ASN A 125 -0.48 -12.18 -15.91
CA ASN A 125 0.63 -12.82 -16.62
C ASN A 125 1.58 -13.67 -15.74
N LEU A 126 1.35 -13.78 -14.43
CA LEU A 126 2.22 -14.52 -13.48
C LEU A 126 1.58 -15.78 -12.89
N GLY A 127 0.36 -16.12 -13.32
CA GLY A 127 -0.37 -17.33 -12.89
C GLY A 127 -0.51 -18.40 -13.98
N GLY A 128 0.29 -18.31 -15.05
CA GLY A 128 0.23 -19.22 -16.20
C GLY A 128 1.59 -19.84 -16.49
N THR A 129 1.97 -20.84 -15.70
CA THR A 129 2.87 -21.96 -16.04
C THR A 129 2.57 -23.09 -15.07
#